data_AF-A0A1Q3A7A7-F1
#
_entry.id   AF-A0A1Q3A7A7-F1
#
_cell.length_a   1.000
_cell.length_b   1.000
_cell.length_c   1.000
_cell.angle_alpha   90.00
_cell.angle_beta   90.00
_cell.angle_gamma   90.00
#
_symmetry.space_group_name_H-M   'P 1'
#
loop_
_entity.id
_entity.type
_entity.pdbx_description
1 polymer ?
#
loop_
_entity_poly.entity_id
_entity_poly.type
_entity_poly.pdbx_seq_one_letter_code
_entity_poly.pdbx_strand_id
1 'polypeptide(L)'
;MDVETRYRKDMDYANDPLLSYLLNTKHLGNLSVLTADAVKSDLKGYGRRNNILQYQEQYGKLEFECFENQQDKLSLMSKEYRTCEESQRTRRFSVDFDVPGVESTASINGAVEEELGREESADQEGLTELRRRLLGRRHSVGSDVGRSTDRQIEDQDNLQNELVQDMTKLVGSLRQGATAFQNALDEDKFVLDAAEIGVQVASRSLTDISGKLKKYDKKKLGYLFYILATLFMIIGLLVTFVIIKLFPAL
;
A
#
# COMPACT_ATOMS: atom_id res chain seq x y z
N MET A 1 -1.69 -30.48 8.19
CA MET A 1 -0.84 -29.76 7.22
C MET A 1 -0.03 -28.78 8.04
N ASP A 2 1.28 -28.95 8.06
CA ASP A 2 2.19 -28.20 8.94
C ASP A 2 2.26 -26.73 8.51
N VAL A 3 2.41 -25.80 9.46
CA VAL A 3 2.40 -24.35 9.19
C VAL A 3 3.53 -23.98 8.23
N GLU A 4 4.69 -24.63 8.37
CA GLU A 4 5.84 -24.50 7.46
C GLU A 4 5.49 -24.96 6.02
N THR A 5 4.74 -26.07 5.89
CA THR A 5 4.34 -26.59 4.57
C THR A 5 3.31 -25.70 3.87
N ARG A 6 2.45 -25.00 4.62
CA ARG A 6 1.52 -24.01 4.07
C ARG A 6 2.27 -22.76 3.62
N TYR A 7 3.18 -22.26 4.44
CA TYR A 7 4.02 -21.11 4.11
C TYR A 7 4.79 -21.32 2.79
N ARG A 8 5.46 -22.47 2.64
CA ARG A 8 6.21 -22.77 1.41
C ARG A 8 5.30 -22.84 0.17
N LYS A 9 4.12 -23.46 0.31
CA LYS A 9 3.15 -23.52 -0.78
C LYS A 9 2.63 -22.14 -1.18
N ASP A 10 2.37 -21.26 -0.21
CA ASP A 10 1.92 -19.89 -0.46
C ASP A 10 3.02 -19.06 -1.15
N MET A 11 4.28 -19.28 -0.80
CA MET A 11 5.43 -18.64 -1.45
C MET A 11 5.65 -19.16 -2.88
N ASP A 12 5.48 -20.45 -3.12
CA ASP A 12 5.59 -21.06 -4.46
C ASP A 12 4.47 -20.59 -5.40
N TYR A 13 3.29 -20.25 -4.86
CA TYR A 13 2.16 -19.73 -5.64
C TYR A 13 2.30 -18.23 -5.95
N ALA A 14 3.07 -17.49 -5.15
CA ALA A 14 3.26 -16.07 -5.28
C ALA A 14 4.33 -15.74 -6.33
N ASN A 15 3.96 -15.80 -7.61
CA ASN A 15 4.85 -15.47 -8.72
C ASN A 15 5.22 -13.97 -8.80
N ASP A 16 4.40 -13.09 -8.23
CA ASP A 16 4.64 -11.64 -8.21
C ASP A 16 5.41 -11.22 -6.94
N PRO A 17 6.54 -10.49 -7.07
CA PRO A 17 7.29 -9.94 -5.93
C PRO A 17 6.43 -9.18 -4.91
N LEU A 18 5.44 -8.41 -5.36
CA LEU A 18 4.56 -7.64 -4.49
C LEU A 18 3.61 -8.56 -3.72
N LEU A 19 3.04 -9.56 -4.39
CA LEU A 19 2.18 -10.56 -3.76
C LEU A 19 2.98 -11.39 -2.73
N SER A 20 4.20 -11.82 -3.05
CA SER A 20 5.07 -12.52 -2.10
C SER A 20 5.37 -11.66 -0.88
N TYR A 21 5.59 -10.35 -1.06
CA TYR A 21 5.84 -9.42 0.04
C TYR A 21 4.61 -9.25 0.95
N LEU A 22 3.42 -9.10 0.38
CA LEU A 22 2.17 -8.97 1.13
C LEU A 22 1.86 -10.25 1.92
N LEU A 23 2.03 -11.42 1.31
CA LEU A 23 1.84 -12.71 1.96
C LEU A 23 2.85 -12.90 3.11
N ASN A 24 4.13 -12.58 2.90
CA ASN A 24 5.14 -12.61 3.98
C ASN A 24 4.77 -11.68 5.12
N THR A 25 4.28 -10.48 4.82
CA THR A 25 3.84 -9.52 5.85
C THR A 25 2.69 -10.07 6.68
N LYS A 26 1.76 -10.81 6.07
CA LYS A 26 0.68 -11.50 6.79
C LYS A 26 1.19 -12.66 7.65
N HIS A 27 2.10 -13.47 7.11
CA HIS A 27 2.71 -14.59 7.86
C HIS A 27 3.50 -14.10 9.07
N LEU A 28 4.30 -13.04 8.91
CA LEU A 28 4.98 -12.36 10.02
C LEU A 28 4.01 -11.80 11.07
N GLY A 29 2.90 -11.20 10.63
CA GLY A 29 1.84 -10.76 11.53
C GLY A 29 1.28 -11.92 12.36
N ASN A 30 1.00 -13.06 11.72
CA ASN A 30 0.51 -14.25 12.43
C ASN A 30 1.54 -14.79 13.42
N LEU A 31 2.82 -14.88 13.04
CA LEU A 31 3.92 -15.28 13.93
C LEU A 31 4.04 -14.33 15.13
N SER A 32 3.89 -13.01 14.91
CA SER A 32 3.92 -12.01 16.00
C SER A 32 2.77 -12.17 17.01
N VAL A 33 1.60 -12.65 16.55
CA VAL A 33 0.48 -12.96 17.44
C VAL A 33 0.78 -14.23 18.25
N LEU A 34 1.36 -15.24 17.61
CA LEU A 34 1.76 -16.48 18.28
C LEU A 34 2.86 -16.25 19.32
N THR A 35 3.87 -15.41 19.02
CA THR A 35 4.87 -15.01 20.02
C THR A 35 4.23 -14.27 21.18
N ALA A 36 3.36 -13.30 20.90
CA ALA A 36 2.70 -12.51 21.94
C ALA A 36 1.83 -13.38 22.85
N ASP A 37 1.13 -14.37 22.29
CA ASP A 37 0.31 -15.30 23.07
C ASP A 37 1.16 -16.27 23.91
N ALA A 38 2.27 -16.77 23.36
CA ALA A 38 3.23 -17.59 24.10
C ALA A 38 3.84 -16.80 25.28
N VAL A 39 4.27 -15.56 25.04
CA VAL A 39 4.81 -14.66 26.06
C VAL A 39 3.77 -14.34 27.14
N LYS A 40 2.53 -14.05 26.74
CA LYS A 40 1.42 -13.78 27.68
C LYS A 40 1.07 -15.00 28.51
N SER A 41 1.14 -16.19 27.92
CA SER A 41 0.88 -17.46 28.60
C SER A 41 1.96 -17.80 29.63
N ASP A 42 3.23 -17.51 29.33
CA ASP A 42 4.34 -17.69 30.26
C ASP A 42 4.32 -16.66 31.40
N LEU A 43 3.94 -15.41 31.12
CA LEU A 43 3.74 -14.36 32.12
C LEU A 43 2.61 -14.68 33.11
N LYS A 44 1.49 -15.24 32.63
CA LYS A 44 0.37 -15.68 33.49
C LYS A 44 0.69 -16.94 34.26
N GLY A 45 1.57 -17.78 33.71
CA GLY A 45 1.91 -19.10 34.23
C GLY A 45 3.07 -19.13 35.21
N TYR A 46 3.32 -18.09 36.03
CA TYR A 46 4.35 -18.07 37.11
C TYR A 46 5.62 -18.89 36.80
N GLY A 47 6.21 -18.74 35.61
CA GLY A 47 7.47 -19.38 35.21
C GLY A 47 7.49 -20.92 35.14
N ARG A 48 6.35 -21.62 35.20
CA ARG A 48 6.29 -23.11 35.13
C ARG A 48 6.04 -23.67 33.72
N ARG A 49 5.67 -22.83 32.76
CA ARG A 49 5.42 -23.25 31.38
C ARG A 49 6.54 -22.73 30.48
N ASN A 50 7.01 -23.60 29.60
CA ASN A 50 8.08 -23.33 28.64
C ASN A 50 7.46 -23.02 27.26
N ASN A 51 6.37 -22.24 27.20
CA ASN A 51 5.65 -22.04 25.95
C ASN A 51 6.47 -21.20 24.96
N ILE A 52 7.29 -20.27 25.46
CA ILE A 52 8.24 -19.50 24.64
C ILE A 52 9.30 -20.42 24.02
N LEU A 53 9.86 -21.37 24.78
CA LEU A 53 10.86 -22.31 24.27
C LEU A 53 10.26 -23.24 23.22
N GLN A 54 9.04 -23.73 23.43
CA GLN A 54 8.32 -24.54 22.45
C GLN A 54 8.01 -23.74 21.18
N TYR A 55 7.60 -22.48 21.30
CA TYR A 55 7.42 -21.60 20.16
C TYR A 55 8.74 -21.41 19.39
N GLN A 56 9.84 -21.14 20.10
CA GLN A 56 11.13 -20.90 19.47
C GLN A 56 11.66 -22.14 18.73
N GLU A 57 11.46 -23.33 19.30
CA GLU A 57 11.84 -24.60 18.68
C GLU A 57 11.02 -24.90 17.42
N GLN A 58 9.71 -24.59 17.43
CA GLN A 58 8.80 -24.89 16.31
C GLN A 58 8.82 -23.84 15.20
N TYR A 59 8.86 -22.55 15.56
CA TYR A 59 8.63 -21.46 14.62
C TYR A 59 9.84 -20.54 14.44
N GLY A 60 10.92 -20.69 15.22
CA GLY A 60 12.08 -19.81 15.13
C GLY A 60 12.76 -19.84 13.76
N LYS A 61 12.84 -21.03 13.13
CA LYS A 61 13.37 -21.16 11.76
C LYS A 61 12.45 -20.50 10.73
N LEU A 62 11.14 -20.70 10.87
CA LEU A 62 10.14 -20.15 9.97
C LEU A 62 10.09 -18.62 10.05
N GLU A 63 10.24 -18.06 11.26
CA GLU A 63 10.31 -16.62 11.49
C GLU A 63 11.52 -16.01 10.79
N PHE A 64 12.68 -16.65 10.88
CA PHE A 64 13.87 -16.23 10.15
C PHE A 64 13.66 -16.28 8.63
N GLU A 65 13.13 -17.39 8.09
CA GLU A 65 12.83 -17.55 6.66
C GLU A 65 11.83 -16.49 6.16
N CYS A 66 10.85 -16.11 6.97
CA CYS A 66 9.90 -15.02 6.69
C CYS A 66 10.59 -13.65 6.60
N PHE A 67 11.47 -13.34 7.54
CA PHE A 67 12.21 -12.07 7.55
C PHE A 67 13.18 -11.96 6.37
N GLU A 68 13.91 -13.03 6.06
CA GLU A 68 14.83 -13.09 4.92
C GLU A 68 14.06 -12.85 3.61
N ASN A 69 12.98 -13.60 3.38
CA ASN A 69 12.17 -13.45 2.17
C ASN A 69 11.55 -12.05 2.07
N GLN A 70 11.08 -11.46 3.17
CA GLN A 70 10.52 -10.11 3.14
C GLN A 70 11.56 -9.09 2.69
N GLN A 71 12.78 -9.16 3.22
CA GLN A 71 13.86 -8.25 2.88
C GLN A 71 14.31 -8.43 1.43
N ASP A 72 14.42 -9.68 0.97
CA ASP A 72 14.81 -9.99 -0.40
C ASP A 72 13.79 -9.43 -1.41
N LYS A 73 12.49 -9.67 -1.19
CA LYS A 73 11.43 -9.15 -2.07
C LYS A 73 11.36 -7.61 -2.04
N LEU A 74 11.56 -6.99 -0.87
CA LEU A 74 11.62 -5.53 -0.77
C LEU A 74 12.81 -4.95 -1.53
N SER A 75 13.98 -5.60 -1.44
CA SER A 75 15.17 -5.19 -2.16
C SER A 75 15.00 -5.30 -3.68
N LEU A 76 14.33 -6.35 -4.14
CA LEU A 76 14.01 -6.58 -5.55
C LEU A 76 13.05 -5.49 -6.06
N MET A 77 11.95 -5.24 -5.36
CA MET A 77 10.98 -4.21 -5.70
C MET A 77 11.62 -2.80 -5.70
N SER A 78 12.49 -2.50 -4.74
CA SER A 78 13.24 -1.24 -4.72
C SER A 78 14.16 -1.08 -5.93
N LYS A 79 14.73 -2.17 -6.43
CA LYS A 79 15.61 -2.15 -7.61
C LYS A 79 14.80 -1.90 -8.87
N GLU A 80 13.69 -2.60 -9.05
CA GLU A 80 12.77 -2.41 -10.18
C GLU A 80 12.21 -0.98 -10.21
N TYR A 81 11.84 -0.43 -9.05
CA TYR A 81 11.39 0.95 -8.94
C TYR A 81 12.46 1.94 -9.41
N ARG A 82 13.71 1.78 -8.97
CA ARG A 82 14.83 2.66 -9.40
C ARG A 82 15.05 2.56 -10.91
N THR A 83 15.01 1.37 -11.48
CA THR A 83 15.15 1.20 -12.94
C THR A 83 14.01 1.87 -13.70
N CYS A 84 12.77 1.77 -13.20
CA CYS A 84 11.62 2.46 -13.77
C CYS A 84 11.77 3.98 -13.67
N GLU A 85 12.17 4.50 -12.51
CA GLU A 85 12.42 5.93 -12.28
C GLU A 85 13.50 6.48 -13.21
N GLU A 86 14.62 5.79 -13.36
CA GLU A 86 15.70 6.15 -14.28
C GLU A 86 15.21 6.18 -15.73
N SER A 87 14.42 5.18 -16.15
CA SER A 87 13.84 5.13 -17.50
C SER A 87 12.84 6.25 -17.77
N GLN A 88 12.06 6.67 -16.76
CA GLN A 88 11.15 7.80 -16.87
C GLN A 88 11.91 9.12 -16.90
N ARG A 89 12.98 9.23 -16.11
CA ARG A 89 13.85 10.39 -16.09
C ARG A 89 14.51 10.58 -17.46
N THR A 90 15.08 9.54 -18.06
CA THR A 90 15.68 9.64 -19.40
C THR A 90 14.65 9.98 -20.48
N ARG A 91 13.45 9.37 -20.46
CA ARG A 91 12.36 9.72 -21.39
C ARG A 91 11.88 11.15 -21.28
N ARG A 92 11.89 11.74 -20.08
CA ARG A 92 11.54 13.16 -19.87
C ARG A 92 12.61 14.11 -20.40
N PHE A 93 13.86 13.67 -20.56
CA PHE A 93 14.96 14.48 -21.08
C PHE A 93 15.30 14.21 -22.54
N SER A 94 14.79 13.13 -23.15
CA SER A 94 14.92 12.84 -24.58
C SER A 94 13.60 13.13 -25.31
N VAL A 95 13.27 14.41 -25.46
CA VAL A 95 12.40 14.84 -26.56
C VAL A 95 13.31 15.38 -27.65
N ASP A 96 13.91 14.47 -28.42
CA ASP A 96 14.57 14.84 -29.67
C ASP A 96 13.48 15.20 -30.69
N PHE A 97 13.30 16.50 -30.91
CA PHE A 97 12.37 17.03 -31.93
C PHE A 97 12.97 17.03 -33.34
N ASP A 98 14.20 16.53 -33.53
CA ASP A 98 14.94 16.63 -34.80
C ASP A 98 15.41 15.27 -35.35
N VAL A 99 14.54 14.26 -35.39
CA VAL A 99 14.78 13.07 -36.24
C VAL A 99 13.90 13.14 -37.49
N PRO A 100 14.42 13.59 -38.64
CA PRO A 100 13.67 13.52 -39.89
C PRO A 100 13.67 12.07 -40.37
N GLY A 101 12.51 11.41 -40.23
CA GLY A 101 12.23 10.13 -40.89
C GLY A 101 12.51 8.89 -40.06
N VAL A 102 11.52 8.46 -39.28
CA VAL A 102 11.35 7.04 -38.95
C VAL A 102 9.89 6.69 -39.21
N GLU A 103 9.66 6.06 -40.36
CA GLU A 103 8.44 5.34 -40.67
C GLU A 103 8.26 4.24 -39.61
N SER A 104 7.26 4.42 -38.74
CA SER A 104 6.90 3.45 -37.71
C SER A 104 6.22 2.23 -38.35
N THR A 105 7.04 1.34 -38.93
CA THR A 105 6.67 -0.05 -39.24
C THR A 105 7.29 -0.96 -38.19
N ALA A 106 6.59 -1.17 -37.07
CA ALA A 106 6.88 -2.30 -36.19
C ALA A 106 5.60 -2.69 -35.43
N SER A 107 4.94 -3.69 -36.00
CA SER A 107 3.85 -4.49 -35.44
C SER A 107 3.89 -4.70 -33.93
N ILE A 108 2.82 -4.30 -33.26
CA ILE A 108 2.34 -4.96 -32.03
C ILE A 108 0.96 -5.52 -32.38
N ASN A 109 0.97 -6.69 -33.03
CA ASN A 109 -0.18 -7.58 -33.15
C ASN A 109 0.34 -8.97 -32.77
N GLY A 110 -0.12 -9.50 -31.65
CA GLY A 110 0.16 -10.87 -31.25
C GLY A 110 -0.08 -11.13 -29.77
N ALA A 111 -1.21 -11.77 -29.49
CA ALA A 111 -1.50 -12.56 -28.28
C ALA A 111 -1.89 -11.81 -26.98
N VAL A 112 -3.14 -11.33 -26.91
CA VAL A 112 -3.96 -11.41 -25.68
C VAL A 112 -5.45 -11.42 -26.07
N GLU A 113 -5.93 -12.55 -26.61
CA GLU A 113 -7.37 -12.86 -26.67
C GLU A 113 -7.53 -14.36 -26.37
N GLU A 114 -7.67 -14.70 -25.10
CA GLU A 114 -8.58 -15.75 -24.63
C GLU A 114 -8.70 -15.65 -23.09
N GLU A 115 -9.91 -15.88 -22.59
CA GLU A 115 -10.38 -15.71 -21.21
C GLU A 115 -10.58 -14.27 -20.70
N LEU A 116 -11.74 -13.68 -21.02
CA LEU A 116 -12.67 -13.29 -19.94
C LEU A 116 -14.09 -13.23 -20.49
N GLY A 117 -14.88 -14.25 -20.16
CA GLY A 117 -16.30 -14.26 -20.41
C GLY A 117 -17.05 -13.37 -19.41
N ARG A 118 -17.93 -12.54 -19.98
CA ARG A 118 -19.29 -12.25 -19.51
C ARG A 118 -19.44 -11.44 -18.22
N GLU A 119 -19.60 -10.13 -18.39
CA GLU A 119 -20.68 -9.36 -17.76
C GLU A 119 -21.03 -8.15 -18.63
N GLU A 120 -22.33 -7.86 -18.72
CA GLU A 120 -22.97 -6.91 -19.64
C GLU A 120 -22.48 -5.47 -19.48
N SER A 121 -22.27 -4.77 -20.59
CA SER A 121 -22.57 -3.34 -20.70
C SER A 121 -22.49 -2.92 -22.16
N ALA A 122 -23.49 -2.17 -22.60
CA ALA A 122 -23.74 -1.74 -23.98
C ALA A 122 -22.62 -0.90 -24.64
N ASP A 123 -21.51 -0.67 -23.92
CA ASP A 123 -20.36 0.11 -24.35
C ASP A 123 -19.36 -0.68 -25.21
N GLN A 124 -19.38 -2.01 -25.14
CA GLN A 124 -18.52 -2.86 -25.97
C GLN A 124 -18.96 -2.91 -27.45
N GLU A 125 -20.26 -2.74 -27.72
CA GLU A 125 -20.79 -2.72 -29.08
C GLU A 125 -20.37 -1.44 -29.82
N GLY A 126 -20.32 -0.31 -29.11
CA GLY A 126 -19.79 0.95 -29.63
C GLY A 126 -18.30 0.89 -29.95
N LEU A 127 -17.49 0.28 -29.07
CA LEU A 127 -16.04 0.14 -29.27
C LEU A 127 -15.69 -0.87 -30.38
N THR A 128 -16.46 -1.95 -30.53
CA THR A 128 -16.27 -2.91 -31.62
C THR A 128 -16.73 -2.34 -32.96
N GLU A 129 -17.80 -1.53 -33.00
CA GLU A 129 -18.24 -0.78 -34.20
C GLU A 129 -17.25 0.33 -34.57
N LEU A 130 -16.70 1.07 -33.59
CA LEU A 130 -15.63 2.06 -33.78
C LEU A 130 -14.34 1.39 -34.28
N ARG A 131 -13.95 0.25 -33.73
CA ARG A 131 -12.82 -0.57 -34.21
C ARG A 131 -13.06 -1.06 -35.63
N ARG A 132 -14.30 -1.46 -35.98
CA ARG A 132 -14.70 -1.88 -37.33
C ARG A 132 -14.71 -0.73 -38.34
N ARG A 133 -15.05 0.50 -37.91
CA ARG A 133 -14.95 1.73 -38.71
C ARG A 133 -13.51 2.19 -38.89
N LEU A 134 -12.69 2.16 -37.83
CA LEU A 134 -11.28 2.57 -37.84
C LEU A 134 -10.39 1.59 -38.61
N LEU A 135 -10.67 0.28 -38.58
CA LEU A 135 -9.95 -0.73 -39.37
C LEU A 135 -10.38 -0.78 -40.84
N GLY A 136 -11.35 0.06 -41.24
CA GLY A 136 -11.78 0.18 -42.61
C GLY A 136 -12.59 -1.05 -43.06
N ARG A 137 -13.79 -0.77 -43.56
CA ARG A 137 -14.52 -1.72 -44.41
C ARG A 137 -13.65 -1.98 -45.65
N ARG A 138 -12.80 -2.99 -45.57
CA ARG A 138 -12.13 -3.61 -46.73
C ARG A 138 -13.21 -4.39 -47.49
N HIS A 139 -14.25 -3.69 -47.96
CA HIS A 139 -15.15 -4.23 -48.96
C HIS A 139 -14.29 -4.32 -50.22
N SER A 140 -14.05 -5.57 -50.62
CA SER A 140 -13.88 -5.95 -52.02
C SER A 140 -14.50 -4.91 -52.95
N VAL A 141 -13.63 -4.19 -53.67
CA VAL A 141 -14.00 -3.31 -54.76
C VAL A 141 -14.63 -4.17 -55.84
N GLY A 142 -15.94 -4.34 -55.75
CA GLY A 142 -16.79 -4.74 -56.85
C GLY A 142 -17.57 -3.50 -57.26
N SER A 143 -17.14 -2.91 -58.38
CA SER A 143 -17.91 -2.01 -59.26
C SER A 143 -18.80 -0.96 -58.58
N ASP A 144 -18.39 0.30 -58.62
CA ASP A 144 -19.29 1.28 -59.24
C ASP A 144 -18.54 2.53 -59.70
N VAL A 145 -18.49 2.63 -61.03
CA VAL A 145 -18.13 3.80 -61.80
C VAL A 145 -19.29 4.79 -61.69
N GLY A 146 -19.03 6.03 -61.25
CA GLY A 146 -19.90 7.16 -61.56
C GLY A 146 -20.60 7.87 -60.40
N ARG A 147 -19.87 8.28 -59.36
CA ARG A 147 -20.34 9.37 -58.48
C ARG A 147 -19.42 10.58 -58.60
N SER A 148 -20.03 11.68 -59.04
CA SER A 148 -19.45 13.02 -59.19
C SER A 148 -18.54 13.37 -58.01
N THR A 149 -17.31 13.78 -58.33
CA THR A 149 -16.29 14.31 -57.40
C THR A 149 -16.84 15.39 -56.46
N ASP A 150 -17.89 16.10 -56.87
CA ASP A 150 -18.54 17.16 -56.09
C ASP A 150 -19.25 16.63 -54.82
N ARG A 151 -19.89 15.45 -54.89
CA ARG A 151 -20.49 14.81 -53.71
C ARG A 151 -19.45 14.23 -52.74
N GLN A 152 -18.30 13.83 -53.27
CA GLN A 152 -17.19 13.33 -52.46
C GLN A 152 -16.51 14.45 -51.67
N ILE A 153 -16.49 15.68 -52.21
CA ILE A 153 -15.98 16.87 -51.54
C ILE A 153 -16.95 17.31 -50.43
N GLU A 154 -18.26 17.33 -50.70
CA GLU A 154 -19.28 17.68 -49.69
C GLU A 154 -19.28 16.69 -48.50
N ASP A 155 -19.13 15.38 -48.78
CA ASP A 155 -18.99 14.36 -47.74
C ASP A 155 -17.69 14.52 -46.94
N GLN A 156 -16.58 14.94 -47.58
CA GLN A 156 -15.32 15.22 -46.88
C GLN A 156 -15.37 16.46 -46.00
N ASP A 157 -16.04 17.53 -46.44
CA ASP A 157 -16.18 18.77 -45.69
C ASP A 157 -17.09 18.59 -44.47
N ASN A 158 -18.16 17.79 -44.59
CA ASN A 158 -18.99 17.42 -43.43
C ASN A 158 -18.20 16.59 -42.41
N LEU A 159 -17.38 15.65 -42.88
CA LEU A 159 -16.56 14.81 -42.01
C LEU A 159 -15.45 15.63 -41.32
N GLN A 160 -14.87 16.62 -42.01
CA GLN A 160 -13.93 17.57 -41.39
C GLN A 160 -14.61 18.46 -40.35
N ASN A 161 -15.81 18.98 -40.62
CA ASN A 161 -16.54 19.78 -39.64
C ASN A 161 -16.94 18.96 -38.40
N GLU A 162 -17.35 17.71 -38.58
CA GLU A 162 -17.64 16.79 -37.47
C GLU A 162 -16.38 16.50 -36.65
N LEU A 163 -15.24 16.27 -37.31
CA LEU A 163 -13.95 16.07 -36.64
C LEU A 163 -13.49 17.29 -35.85
N VAL A 164 -13.63 18.50 -36.42
CA VAL A 164 -13.28 19.76 -35.75
C VAL A 164 -14.19 19.99 -34.54
N GLN A 165 -15.47 19.67 -34.64
CA GLN A 165 -16.41 19.76 -33.54
C GLN A 165 -16.07 18.77 -32.42
N ASP A 166 -15.69 17.55 -32.77
CA ASP A 166 -15.29 16.52 -31.81
C ASP A 166 -13.93 16.82 -31.16
N MET A 167 -12.97 17.35 -31.91
CA MET A 167 -11.71 17.86 -31.34
C MET A 167 -11.97 19.02 -30.37
N THR A 168 -12.90 19.91 -30.68
CA THR A 168 -13.26 21.02 -29.79
C THR A 168 -13.93 20.52 -28.51
N LYS A 169 -14.81 19.50 -28.61
CA LYS A 169 -15.41 18.83 -27.46
C LYS A 169 -14.36 18.09 -26.62
N LEU A 170 -13.40 17.42 -27.26
CA LEU A 170 -12.30 16.72 -26.59
C LEU A 170 -11.38 17.69 -25.85
N VAL A 171 -11.04 18.82 -26.45
CA VAL A 171 -10.23 19.87 -25.78
C VAL A 171 -11.03 20.49 -24.64
N GLY A 172 -12.35 20.66 -24.79
CA GLY A 172 -13.24 21.09 -23.73
C GLY A 172 -13.27 20.12 -22.55
N SER A 173 -13.42 18.82 -22.81
CA SER A 173 -13.42 17.78 -21.78
C SER A 173 -12.05 17.61 -21.14
N LEU A 174 -10.96 17.75 -21.90
CA LEU A 174 -9.59 17.74 -21.38
C LEU A 174 -9.32 18.94 -20.48
N ARG A 175 -9.77 20.14 -20.87
CA ARG A 175 -9.66 21.35 -20.04
C ARG A 175 -10.45 21.20 -18.73
N GLN A 176 -11.63 20.59 -18.80
CA GLN A 176 -12.47 20.34 -17.62
C GLN A 176 -11.89 19.23 -16.73
N GLY A 177 -11.28 18.21 -17.34
CA GLY A 177 -10.52 17.17 -16.62
C GLY A 177 -9.29 17.75 -15.93
N ALA A 178 -8.55 18.65 -16.59
CA ALA A 178 -7.38 19.30 -16.03
C ALA A 178 -7.73 20.23 -14.85
N THR A 179 -8.84 20.98 -14.91
CA THR A 179 -9.29 21.79 -13.77
C THR A 179 -9.81 20.93 -12.61
N ALA A 180 -10.50 19.82 -12.89
CA ALA A 180 -10.87 18.86 -11.86
C ALA A 180 -9.63 18.22 -11.20
N PHE A 181 -8.61 17.88 -11.99
CA PHE A 181 -7.36 17.32 -11.50
C PHE A 181 -6.54 18.33 -10.67
N GLN A 182 -6.53 19.59 -11.09
CA GLN A 182 -5.89 20.67 -10.33
C GLN A 182 -6.58 20.89 -8.98
N ASN A 183 -7.91 20.90 -8.94
CA ASN A 183 -8.67 21.03 -7.69
C ASN A 183 -8.44 19.83 -6.76
N ALA A 184 -8.40 18.61 -7.29
CA ALA A 184 -8.09 17.42 -6.50
C ALA A 184 -6.67 17.47 -5.92
N LEU A 185 -5.69 17.97 -6.69
CA LEU A 185 -4.31 18.15 -6.20
C LEU A 185 -4.19 19.23 -5.12
N ASP A 186 -4.93 20.33 -5.24
CA ASP A 186 -4.93 21.38 -4.20
C ASP A 186 -5.58 20.89 -2.90
N GLU A 187 -6.61 20.06 -3.00
CA GLU A 187 -7.22 19.39 -1.84
C GLU A 187 -6.27 18.35 -1.22
N ASP A 188 -5.63 17.51 -2.05
CA ASP A 188 -4.63 16.54 -1.58
C ASP A 188 -3.44 17.24 -0.91
N LYS A 189 -3.00 18.39 -1.41
CA LYS A 189 -1.96 19.21 -0.79
C LYS A 189 -2.36 19.68 0.61
N PHE A 190 -3.61 20.10 0.79
CA PHE A 190 -4.13 20.50 2.10
C PHE A 190 -4.22 19.32 3.07
N VAL A 191 -4.62 18.14 2.59
CA VAL A 191 -4.64 16.91 3.39
C VAL A 191 -3.22 16.49 3.79
N LEU A 192 -2.25 16.63 2.88
CA LEU A 192 -0.85 16.32 3.16
C LEU A 192 -0.26 17.26 4.23
N ASP A 193 -0.56 18.56 4.15
CA ASP A 193 -0.13 19.55 5.14
C ASP A 193 -0.77 19.29 6.52
N ALA A 194 -2.05 18.92 6.54
CA ALA A 194 -2.74 18.49 7.77
C ALA A 194 -2.11 17.21 8.36
N ALA A 195 -1.71 16.26 7.52
CA ALA A 195 -1.00 15.06 7.95
C ALA A 195 0.42 15.39 8.46
N GLU A 196 1.14 16.33 7.84
CA GLU A 196 2.45 16.81 8.30
C GLU A 196 2.36 17.45 9.68
N ILE A 197 1.38 18.34 9.90
CA ILE A 197 1.10 18.95 11.20
C ILE A 197 0.74 17.87 12.23
N GLY A 198 -0.09 16.89 11.86
CA GLY A 198 -0.46 15.78 12.72
C GLY A 198 0.75 14.93 13.14
N VAL A 199 1.65 14.60 12.21
CA VAL A 199 2.89 13.87 12.48
C VAL A 199 3.83 14.70 13.36
N GLN A 200 3.94 16.01 13.13
CA GLN A 200 4.77 16.89 13.95
C GLN A 200 4.26 16.99 15.40
N VAL A 201 2.94 17.08 15.59
CA VAL A 201 2.31 17.09 16.91
C VAL A 201 2.48 15.73 17.61
N ALA A 202 2.31 14.62 16.88
CA ALA A 202 2.56 13.28 17.40
C ALA A 202 4.03 13.11 17.83
N SER A 203 4.99 13.56 17.02
CA SER A 203 6.43 13.52 17.31
C SER A 203 6.79 14.33 18.56
N ARG A 204 6.21 15.53 18.72
CA ARG A 204 6.38 16.34 19.94
C ARG A 204 5.82 15.61 21.17
N SER A 205 4.63 15.03 21.07
CA SER A 205 4.02 14.26 22.16
C SER A 205 4.86 13.03 22.53
N LEU A 206 5.41 12.33 21.55
CA LEU A 206 6.26 11.15 21.76
C LEU A 206 7.59 11.52 22.43
N THR A 207 8.15 12.68 22.05
CA THR A 207 9.35 13.24 22.67
C THR A 207 9.08 13.68 24.12
N ASP A 208 7.94 14.28 24.41
CA ASP A 208 7.54 14.68 25.77
C ASP A 208 7.26 13.48 26.67
N ILE A 209 6.61 12.44 26.13
CA ILE A 209 6.40 11.17 26.82
C ILE A 209 7.74 10.48 27.08
N SER A 210 8.64 10.44 26.10
CA SER A 210 10.00 9.91 26.25
C SER A 210 10.81 10.70 27.30
N GLY A 211 10.69 12.02 27.31
CA GLY A 211 11.29 12.90 28.32
C GLY A 211 10.76 12.64 29.73
N LYS A 212 9.45 12.42 29.87
CA LYS A 212 8.83 12.04 31.15
C LYS A 212 9.27 10.65 31.58
N LEU A 213 9.30 9.65 30.70
CA LEU A 213 9.80 8.30 30.99
C LEU A 213 11.27 8.29 31.41
N LYS A 214 12.13 9.10 30.76
CA LYS A 214 13.53 9.27 31.15
C LYS A 214 13.68 9.91 32.53
N LYS A 215 12.71 10.74 32.94
CA LYS A 215 12.63 11.33 34.29
C LYS A 215 12.13 10.34 35.35
N TYR A 216 11.44 9.27 34.94
CA TYR A 216 11.13 8.08 35.76
C TYR A 216 12.35 7.16 35.86
N ASP A 217 13.42 7.69 36.43
CA ASP A 217 14.61 6.89 36.73
C ASP A 217 14.30 5.93 37.90
N LYS A 218 14.60 4.63 37.73
CA LYS A 218 14.26 3.54 38.67
C LYS A 218 14.74 3.82 40.10
N LYS A 219 15.82 4.59 40.25
CA LYS A 219 16.39 5.00 41.54
C LYS A 219 15.46 5.89 42.37
N LYS A 220 14.70 6.80 41.75
CA LYS A 220 13.76 7.68 42.47
C LYS A 220 12.49 6.94 42.88
N LEU A 221 12.02 5.99 42.07
CA LEU A 221 10.86 5.17 42.41
C LEU A 221 11.15 4.27 43.63
N GLY A 222 12.34 3.67 43.68
CA GLY A 222 12.80 2.89 44.84
C GLY A 222 12.90 3.73 46.11
N TYR A 223 13.40 4.97 46.01
CA TYR A 223 13.49 5.89 47.16
C TYR A 223 12.12 6.33 47.68
N LEU A 224 11.18 6.65 46.79
CA LEU A 224 9.80 7.03 47.16
C LEU A 224 9.06 5.84 47.80
N PHE A 225 9.26 4.63 47.28
CA PHE A 225 8.74 3.41 47.88
C PHE A 225 9.31 3.15 49.28
N TYR A 226 10.62 3.38 49.49
CA TYR A 226 11.25 3.23 50.81
C TYR A 226 10.69 4.22 51.84
N ILE A 227 10.50 5.48 51.44
CA ILE A 227 9.88 6.51 52.29
C ILE A 227 8.44 6.12 52.65
N LEU A 228 7.64 5.69 51.67
CA LEU A 228 6.25 5.30 51.89
C LEU A 228 6.14 4.06 52.79
N ALA A 229 7.01 3.06 52.61
CA ALA A 229 7.06 1.87 53.45
C ALA A 229 7.45 2.20 54.90
N THR A 230 8.42 3.10 55.09
CA THR A 230 8.84 3.55 56.43
C THR A 230 7.71 4.31 57.13
N LEU A 231 6.99 5.16 56.39
CA LEU A 231 5.85 5.91 56.91
C LEU A 231 4.69 4.97 57.27
N PHE A 232 4.42 3.96 56.45
CA PHE A 232 3.39 2.95 56.73
C PHE A 232 3.74 2.11 57.97
N MET A 233 5.01 1.76 58.15
CA MET A 233 5.49 1.07 59.35
C MET A 233 5.25 1.90 60.63
N ILE A 234 5.55 3.20 60.59
CA ILE A 234 5.32 4.11 61.74
C ILE A 234 3.82 4.25 62.05
N ILE A 235 2.99 4.39 61.02
CA ILE A 235 1.53 4.45 61.19
C ILE A 235 0.99 3.14 61.77
N GLY A 236 1.48 1.99 61.29
CA GLY A 236 1.14 0.69 61.84
C GLY A 236 1.47 0.59 63.34
N LEU A 237 2.62 1.11 63.75
CA LEU A 237 3.04 1.14 65.16
C LEU A 237 2.17 2.08 66.00
N LEU A 238 1.77 3.25 65.46
CA LEU A 238 0.83 4.14 66.13
C LEU A 238 -0.54 3.49 66.29
N VAL A 239 -1.03 2.79 65.26
CA VAL A 239 -2.32 2.09 65.32
C VAL A 239 -2.28 0.96 66.35
N THR A 240 -1.21 0.14 66.37
CA THR A 240 -1.07 -0.92 67.39
C THR A 240 -0.94 -0.34 68.79
N PHE A 241 -0.21 0.76 68.98
CA PHE A 241 -0.13 1.46 70.26
C PHE A 241 -1.50 1.99 70.71
N VAL A 242 -2.27 2.60 69.80
CA VAL A 242 -3.65 3.04 70.07
C VAL A 242 -4.53 1.86 70.47
N ILE A 243 -4.45 0.72 69.79
CA ILE A 243 -5.23 -0.48 70.12
C ILE A 243 -4.89 -0.98 71.54
N ILE A 244 -3.60 -1.04 71.92
CA ILE A 244 -3.18 -1.45 73.27
C ILE A 244 -3.68 -0.46 74.33
N LYS A 245 -3.66 0.85 74.03
CA LYS A 245 -4.15 1.90 74.94
C LYS A 245 -5.68 1.94 75.04
N LEU A 246 -6.40 1.51 74.00
CA LEU A 246 -7.86 1.47 73.95
C LEU A 246 -8.42 0.23 74.66
N PHE A 247 -7.66 -0.88 74.68
CA PHE A 247 -7.97 -2.11 75.43
C PHE A 247 -6.88 -2.42 76.48
N PRO A 248 -6.71 -1.61 77.53
CA PRO A 248 -5.71 -1.88 78.57
C PRO A 248 -6.12 -2.99 79.56
N ALA A 249 -7.31 -3.59 79.39
CA ALA A 249 -7.84 -4.59 80.31
C ALA A 249 -8.58 -5.70 79.56
N LEU A 250 -7.82 -6.70 79.11
CA LEU A 250 -8.23 -8.09 78.93
C LEU A 250 -7.06 -8.98 79.34
#